data_AF-A0A1D3DY89-F1
#
_entry.id   AF-A0A1D3DY89-F1
#
_cell.length_a   1.000
_cell.length_b   1.000
_cell.length_c   1.000
_cell.angle_alpha   90.00
_cell.angle_beta   90.00
_cell.angle_gamma   90.00
#
_symmetry.space_group_name_H-M   'P 1'
#
loop_
_entity.id
_entity.type
_entity.pdbx_description
1 polymer ?
#
loop_
_entity_poly.entity_id
_entity_poly.type
_entity_poly.pdbx_seq_one_letter_code
_entity_poly.pdbx_strand_id
1 'polypeptide(L)'
;MDHSGHGTMMDLPPFTLGRGLAFSPDTFFLVGCLLALALYGWGVVRLRRRGDAWPVGRTVFFTIGVLTVALVMCTGLNDYGMVMFSVHMVQHMVISMLSPILLLLGAPVTLALRALPVAGRGAKGPRELLLMLLHSRYMRVITHPAFTIPMFIASLYALYFTPLFDFLMGSTTGHIAMMVHFLAVGLVFFWPIMGVDPGPHRPGYVMRMLELFAGMPFHAFFGIALMMASEPMVGTYAHPPASLGIDALADQNAAGGIAWAFSEIPSVVVLVALLYQWYHSEQRAAKRSDRAADRDGDKELEAYNAYLASLQARGSR
;
A
#
# COMPACT_ATOMS: atom_id res chain seq x y z
N MET A 1 -36.84 -6.03 -22.90
CA MET A 1 -36.39 -5.06 -23.91
C MET A 1 -35.47 -4.10 -23.18
N ASP A 2 -34.20 -4.14 -23.55
CA ASP A 2 -33.11 -3.36 -22.98
C ASP A 2 -33.37 -1.86 -23.07
N HIS A 3 -33.07 -1.16 -21.98
CA HIS A 3 -32.68 0.24 -22.04
C HIS A 3 -31.27 0.35 -21.44
N SER A 4 -30.29 0.11 -22.29
CA SER A 4 -28.97 0.72 -22.22
C SER A 4 -29.13 2.24 -22.17
N GLY A 5 -29.02 2.82 -20.97
CA GLY A 5 -29.01 4.25 -20.73
C GLY A 5 -27.57 4.75 -20.71
N HIS A 6 -27.24 5.63 -21.64
CA HIS A 6 -26.01 6.41 -21.72
C HIS A 6 -25.58 6.96 -20.36
N GLY A 7 -24.26 7.06 -20.13
CA GLY A 7 -23.64 7.62 -18.93
C GLY A 7 -24.23 8.98 -18.56
N THR A 8 -25.21 8.96 -17.67
CA THR A 8 -25.71 10.15 -16.99
C THR A 8 -24.64 10.57 -16.00
N MET A 9 -23.95 11.67 -16.30
CA MET A 9 -23.28 12.49 -15.30
C MET A 9 -24.23 12.62 -14.10
N MET A 10 -23.82 12.06 -12.97
CA MET A 10 -24.65 12.02 -11.77
C MET A 10 -24.81 13.45 -11.29
N ASP A 11 -26.01 14.00 -11.41
CA ASP A 11 -26.29 15.38 -11.00
C ASP A 11 -26.32 15.44 -9.47
N LEU A 12 -25.20 15.83 -8.87
CA LEU A 12 -25.02 15.86 -7.42
C LEU A 12 -25.06 17.30 -6.89
N PRO A 13 -25.67 17.53 -5.72
CA PRO A 13 -25.65 18.85 -5.11
C PRO A 13 -24.21 19.25 -4.71
N PRO A 14 -23.92 20.53 -4.43
CA PRO A 14 -22.58 20.98 -4.06
C PRO A 14 -21.95 20.13 -2.96
N PHE A 15 -20.66 19.85 -3.09
CA PHE A 15 -19.93 19.03 -2.14
C PHE A 15 -19.93 19.65 -0.75
N THR A 16 -20.20 18.83 0.27
CA THR A 16 -19.99 19.16 1.68
C THR A 16 -19.49 17.91 2.37
N LEU A 17 -18.73 18.05 3.46
CA LEU A 17 -18.23 16.88 4.20
C LEU A 17 -19.36 15.95 4.67
N GLY A 18 -20.51 16.50 5.09
CA GLY A 18 -21.67 15.70 5.49
C GLY A 18 -22.24 14.86 4.33
N ARG A 19 -22.28 15.41 3.12
CA ARG A 19 -22.74 14.68 1.92
C ARG A 19 -21.70 13.69 1.42
N GLY A 20 -20.42 14.08 1.43
CA GLY A 20 -19.32 13.19 1.07
C GLY A 20 -19.24 11.97 2.00
N LEU A 21 -19.49 12.15 3.30
CA LEU A 21 -19.46 11.06 4.28
C LEU A 21 -20.80 10.33 4.44
N ALA A 22 -21.84 10.72 3.68
CA ALA A 22 -23.10 10.01 3.69
C ALA A 22 -22.90 8.58 3.19
N PHE A 23 -23.63 7.62 3.77
CA PHE A 23 -23.49 6.21 3.40
C PHE A 23 -24.02 5.98 1.97
N SER A 24 -23.12 5.56 1.08
CA SER A 24 -23.40 5.22 -0.32
C SER A 24 -22.50 4.06 -0.72
N PRO A 25 -22.89 2.81 -0.38
CA PRO A 25 -22.01 1.67 -0.49
C PRO A 25 -21.84 1.20 -1.93
N ASP A 26 -20.62 1.20 -2.44
CA ASP A 26 -20.28 0.29 -3.53
C ASP A 26 -20.38 -1.16 -3.02
N THR A 27 -21.20 -1.97 -3.69
CA THR A 27 -21.50 -3.33 -3.22
C THR A 27 -20.26 -4.24 -3.24
N PHE A 28 -19.39 -4.09 -4.25
CA PHE A 28 -18.19 -4.91 -4.37
C PHE A 28 -17.21 -4.61 -3.23
N PHE A 29 -16.95 -3.33 -2.95
CA PHE A 29 -16.05 -2.94 -1.86
C PHE A 29 -16.65 -3.20 -0.48
N LEU A 30 -17.96 -3.01 -0.29
CA LEU A 30 -18.62 -3.33 0.98
C LEU A 30 -18.49 -4.81 1.32
N VAL A 31 -18.82 -5.69 0.37
CA VAL A 31 -18.68 -7.14 0.54
C VAL A 31 -17.21 -7.50 0.78
N GLY A 32 -16.28 -6.93 0.01
CA GLY A 32 -14.84 -7.13 0.19
C GLY A 32 -14.35 -6.73 1.58
N CYS A 33 -14.80 -5.59 2.11
CA CYS A 33 -14.45 -5.11 3.45
C CYS A 33 -14.99 -6.02 4.54
N LEU A 34 -16.27 -6.41 4.46
CA LEU A 34 -16.88 -7.33 5.42
C LEU A 34 -16.20 -8.70 5.42
N LEU A 35 -15.89 -9.24 4.25
CA LEU A 35 -15.17 -10.50 4.11
C LEU A 35 -13.74 -10.40 4.68
N ALA A 36 -13.02 -9.31 4.38
CA ALA A 36 -11.68 -9.08 4.92
C ALA A 36 -11.68 -9.05 6.46
N LEU A 37 -12.62 -8.30 7.07
CA LEU A 37 -12.77 -8.24 8.53
C LEU A 37 -13.18 -9.58 9.13
N ALA A 38 -14.13 -10.29 8.50
CA ALA A 38 -14.59 -11.59 8.96
C ALA A 38 -13.46 -12.64 8.94
N LEU A 39 -12.70 -12.72 7.84
CA LEU A 39 -11.58 -13.65 7.68
C LEU A 39 -10.44 -13.33 8.66
N TYR A 40 -10.11 -12.04 8.82
CA TYR A 40 -9.09 -11.61 9.77
C TYR A 40 -9.52 -11.90 11.22
N GLY A 41 -10.76 -11.54 11.57
CA GLY A 41 -11.35 -11.80 12.88
C GLY A 41 -11.39 -13.30 13.21
N TRP A 42 -11.80 -14.13 12.24
CA TRP A 42 -11.76 -15.59 12.36
C TRP A 42 -10.33 -16.08 12.64
N GLY A 43 -9.34 -15.57 11.92
CA GLY A 43 -7.93 -15.91 12.13
C GLY A 43 -7.44 -15.58 13.55
N VAL A 44 -7.77 -14.38 14.04
CA VAL A 44 -7.41 -13.93 15.40
C VAL A 44 -8.10 -14.79 16.46
N VAL A 45 -9.41 -15.03 16.35
CA VAL A 45 -10.17 -15.86 17.30
C VAL A 45 -9.62 -17.29 17.33
N ARG A 46 -9.29 -17.85 16.16
CA ARG A 46 -8.72 -19.19 16.06
C ARG A 46 -7.36 -19.29 16.74
N LEU A 47 -6.48 -18.30 16.58
CA LEU A 47 -5.19 -18.26 17.29
C LEU A 47 -5.38 -18.15 18.80
N ARG A 48 -6.23 -17.22 19.25
CA ARG A 48 -6.50 -17.03 20.69
C ARG A 48 -7.10 -18.28 21.34
N ARG A 49 -8.01 -18.99 20.65
CA ARG A 49 -8.57 -20.27 21.13
C ARG A 49 -7.54 -21.39 21.25
N ARG A 50 -6.43 -21.32 20.50
CA ARG A 50 -5.30 -22.24 20.61
C ARG A 50 -4.31 -21.87 21.72
N GLY A 51 -4.50 -20.72 22.38
CA GLY A 51 -3.59 -20.18 23.38
C GLY A 51 -2.47 -19.30 22.80
N ASP A 52 -2.48 -19.03 21.49
CA ASP A 52 -1.48 -18.18 20.85
C ASP A 52 -1.80 -16.69 21.09
N ALA A 53 -0.77 -15.91 21.41
CA ALA A 53 -0.89 -14.46 21.49
C ALA A 53 -0.84 -13.82 20.09
N TRP A 54 -1.79 -12.91 19.82
CA TRP A 54 -1.77 -12.03 18.64
C TRP A 54 -1.76 -10.55 19.09
N PRO A 55 -0.80 -9.73 18.62
CA PRO A 55 -0.71 -8.33 19.04
C PRO A 55 -1.97 -7.54 18.66
N VAL A 56 -2.59 -6.87 19.65
CA VAL A 56 -3.81 -6.07 19.45
C VAL A 56 -3.59 -4.95 18.42
N GLY A 57 -2.41 -4.33 18.43
CA GLY A 57 -2.05 -3.28 17.47
C GLY A 57 -2.20 -3.73 16.01
N ARG A 58 -1.86 -4.99 15.69
CA ARG A 58 -2.04 -5.52 14.33
C ARG A 58 -3.52 -5.60 13.93
N THR A 59 -4.37 -6.06 14.85
CA THR A 59 -5.81 -6.09 14.62
C THR A 59 -6.39 -4.68 14.44
N VAL A 60 -5.93 -3.72 15.23
CA VAL A 60 -6.36 -2.31 15.12
C VAL A 60 -5.93 -1.73 13.78
N PHE A 61 -4.66 -1.84 13.37
CA PHE A 61 -4.19 -1.33 12.09
C PHE A 61 -4.92 -1.97 10.90
N PHE A 62 -5.12 -3.30 10.92
CA PHE A 62 -5.87 -3.97 9.87
C PHE A 62 -7.31 -3.46 9.78
N THR A 63 -7.98 -3.32 10.94
CA THR A 63 -9.37 -2.86 10.99
C THR A 63 -9.48 -1.43 10.47
N ILE A 64 -8.61 -0.53 10.92
CA ILE A 64 -8.56 0.86 10.43
C ILE A 64 -8.26 0.88 8.93
N GLY A 65 -7.33 0.06 8.44
CA GLY A 65 -7.03 -0.04 7.01
C GLY A 65 -8.21 -0.51 6.14
N VAL A 66 -9.05 -1.43 6.65
CA VAL A 66 -10.29 -1.80 5.96
C VAL A 66 -11.31 -0.66 6.04
N LEU A 67 -11.40 0.03 7.18
CA LEU A 67 -12.29 1.17 7.34
C LEU A 67 -11.90 2.36 6.44
N THR A 68 -10.62 2.57 6.13
CA THR A 68 -10.22 3.61 5.16
C THR A 68 -10.62 3.25 3.74
N VAL A 69 -10.62 1.96 3.36
CA VAL A 69 -11.19 1.51 2.08
C VAL A 69 -12.70 1.72 2.05
N ALA A 70 -13.39 1.30 3.11
CA ALA A 70 -14.84 1.51 3.23
C ALA A 70 -15.21 3.00 3.25
N LEU A 71 -14.38 3.86 3.86
CA LEU A 71 -14.58 5.29 3.88
C LEU A 71 -14.63 5.87 2.47
N VAL A 72 -13.69 5.50 1.60
CA VAL A 72 -13.62 6.10 0.26
C VAL A 72 -14.51 5.42 -0.77
N MET A 73 -14.84 4.14 -0.57
CA MET A 73 -15.64 3.36 -1.52
C MET A 73 -17.09 3.13 -1.10
N CYS A 74 -17.44 3.33 0.17
CA CYS A 74 -18.79 3.09 0.69
C CYS A 74 -19.48 4.35 1.23
N THR A 75 -18.96 5.51 0.90
CA THR A 75 -19.58 6.81 1.20
C THR A 75 -19.80 7.61 -0.07
N GLY A 76 -20.52 8.73 0.03
CA GLY A 76 -20.71 9.69 -1.06
C GLY A 76 -19.41 10.20 -1.68
N LEU A 77 -18.24 10.04 -1.04
CA LEU A 77 -16.93 10.27 -1.67
C LEU A 77 -16.78 9.48 -2.97
N ASN A 78 -17.36 8.27 -3.05
CA ASN A 78 -17.37 7.48 -4.27
C ASN A 78 -18.19 8.11 -5.39
N ASP A 79 -19.36 8.66 -5.06
CA ASP A 79 -20.24 9.28 -6.04
C ASP A 79 -19.67 10.63 -6.51
N TYR A 80 -19.20 11.45 -5.56
CA TYR A 80 -18.53 12.72 -5.88
C TYR A 80 -17.22 12.51 -6.63
N GLY A 81 -16.48 11.45 -6.32
CA GLY A 81 -15.26 11.09 -7.05
C GLY A 81 -15.49 10.65 -8.49
N MET A 82 -16.74 10.41 -8.92
CA MET A 82 -17.06 10.19 -10.34
C MET A 82 -17.20 11.50 -11.12
N VAL A 83 -17.36 12.64 -10.45
CA VAL A 83 -17.69 13.93 -11.08
C VAL A 83 -16.79 15.09 -10.63
N MET A 84 -15.95 14.90 -9.61
CA MET A 84 -15.04 15.89 -9.06
C MET A 84 -13.64 15.29 -8.92
N PHE A 85 -12.69 15.88 -9.62
CA PHE A 85 -11.32 15.40 -9.70
C PHE A 85 -10.58 15.49 -8.37
N SER A 86 -10.79 16.57 -7.60
CA SER A 86 -10.16 16.70 -6.28
C SER A 86 -10.61 15.59 -5.32
N VAL A 87 -11.89 15.24 -5.32
CA VAL A 87 -12.44 14.13 -4.51
C VAL A 87 -11.89 12.79 -5.01
N HIS A 88 -11.87 12.56 -6.32
CA HIS A 88 -11.24 11.38 -6.90
C HIS A 88 -9.79 11.23 -6.45
N MET A 89 -9.03 12.33 -6.45
CA MET A 89 -7.63 12.31 -6.04
C MET A 89 -7.47 11.95 -4.56
N VAL A 90 -8.35 12.45 -3.69
CA VAL A 90 -8.38 12.01 -2.28
C VAL A 90 -8.63 10.51 -2.18
N GLN A 91 -9.61 9.97 -2.91
CA GLN A 91 -9.89 8.54 -2.91
C GLN A 91 -8.69 7.73 -3.41
N HIS A 92 -8.10 8.14 -4.53
CA HIS A 92 -6.91 7.54 -5.12
C HIS A 92 -5.75 7.51 -4.12
N MET A 93 -5.46 8.64 -3.46
CA MET A 93 -4.40 8.73 -2.46
C MET A 93 -4.63 7.83 -1.24
N VAL A 94 -5.87 7.80 -0.72
CA VAL A 94 -6.21 6.97 0.44
C VAL A 94 -6.15 5.48 0.10
N ILE A 95 -6.63 5.08 -1.08
CA ILE A 95 -6.70 3.66 -1.45
C ILE A 95 -5.36 3.11 -1.95
N SER A 96 -4.51 3.95 -2.57
CA SER A 96 -3.21 3.52 -3.12
C SER A 96 -2.05 3.64 -2.12
N MET A 97 -2.16 4.53 -1.12
CA MET A 97 -1.08 4.74 -0.15
C MET A 97 -1.50 4.38 1.27
N LEU A 98 -2.47 5.10 1.84
CA LEU A 98 -2.83 4.97 3.25
C LEU A 98 -3.36 3.58 3.61
N SER A 99 -4.36 3.10 2.86
CA SER A 99 -5.02 1.82 3.14
C SER A 99 -4.06 0.63 3.06
N PRO A 100 -3.23 0.47 2.01
CA PRO A 100 -2.22 -0.58 1.94
C PRO A 100 -1.27 -0.62 3.13
N ILE A 101 -0.76 0.53 3.57
CA ILE A 101 0.17 0.61 4.70
C ILE A 101 -0.49 0.09 5.97
N LEU A 102 -1.71 0.55 6.27
CA LEU A 102 -2.48 0.13 7.44
C LEU A 102 -2.84 -1.37 7.38
N LEU A 103 -3.26 -1.86 6.22
CA LEU A 103 -3.56 -3.28 6.00
C LEU A 103 -2.32 -4.16 6.22
N LEU A 104 -1.15 -3.77 5.69
CA LEU A 104 0.10 -4.51 5.81
C LEU A 104 0.66 -4.50 7.23
N LEU A 105 0.49 -3.41 8.00
CA LEU A 105 0.79 -3.38 9.44
C LEU A 105 -0.01 -4.42 10.23
N GLY A 106 -1.17 -4.81 9.71
CA GLY A 106 -1.99 -5.90 10.22
C GLY A 106 -1.39 -7.30 10.11
N ALA A 107 -0.32 -7.48 9.33
CA ALA A 107 0.31 -8.77 9.04
C ALA A 107 -0.69 -9.87 8.57
N PRO A 108 -1.61 -9.59 7.62
CA PRO A 108 -2.66 -10.52 7.22
C PRO A 108 -2.12 -11.85 6.68
N VAL A 109 -1.00 -11.84 5.95
CA VAL A 109 -0.41 -13.07 5.42
C VAL A 109 0.16 -13.93 6.54
N THR A 110 0.83 -13.32 7.51
CA THR A 110 1.33 -14.00 8.72
C THR A 110 0.18 -14.61 9.52
N LEU A 111 -0.93 -13.87 9.68
CA LEU A 111 -2.10 -14.38 10.38
C LEU A 111 -2.70 -15.58 9.65
N ALA A 112 -2.88 -15.48 8.33
CA ALA A 112 -3.40 -16.57 7.51
C ALA A 112 -2.52 -17.84 7.63
N LEU A 113 -1.20 -17.71 7.52
CA LEU A 113 -0.26 -18.83 7.65
C LEU A 113 -0.29 -19.50 9.03
N ARG A 114 -0.55 -18.75 10.10
CA ARG A 114 -0.66 -19.29 11.47
C ARG A 114 -2.04 -19.88 11.76
N ALA A 115 -3.10 -19.27 11.23
CA ALA A 115 -4.48 -19.70 11.47
C ALA A 115 -4.86 -20.94 10.65
N LEU A 116 -4.42 -21.01 9.38
CA LEU A 116 -4.77 -22.10 8.48
C LEU A 116 -4.17 -23.44 8.95
N PRO A 117 -4.95 -24.54 8.91
CA PRO A 117 -4.47 -25.86 9.28
C PRO A 117 -3.35 -26.31 8.32
N VAL A 118 -2.42 -27.10 8.86
CA VAL A 118 -1.44 -27.84 8.03
C VAL A 118 -2.18 -29.01 7.39
N ALA A 119 -2.01 -29.20 6.08
CA ALA A 119 -2.60 -30.33 5.40
C ALA A 119 -1.91 -31.65 5.82
N GLY A 120 -2.67 -32.75 5.83
CA GLY A 120 -2.12 -34.09 6.03
C GLY A 120 -1.09 -34.46 4.97
N ARG A 121 -0.21 -35.42 5.27
CA ARG A 121 0.85 -35.88 4.35
C ARG A 121 0.25 -36.24 2.98
N GLY A 122 0.65 -35.51 1.93
CA GLY A 122 0.24 -35.73 0.54
C GLY A 122 -0.87 -34.82 0.01
N ALA A 123 -1.55 -34.04 0.86
CA ALA A 123 -2.58 -33.08 0.43
C ALA A 123 -2.03 -31.64 0.38
N LYS A 124 -2.51 -30.83 -0.57
CA LYS A 124 -2.22 -29.39 -0.64
C LYS A 124 -3.40 -28.63 -0.03
N GLY A 125 -3.26 -28.21 1.22
CA GLY A 125 -4.25 -27.37 1.88
C GLY A 125 -4.10 -25.88 1.54
N PRO A 126 -5.01 -25.03 2.04
CA PRO A 126 -4.96 -23.59 1.78
C PRO A 126 -3.66 -22.94 2.26
N ARG A 127 -3.06 -23.45 3.35
CA ARG A 127 -1.79 -22.97 3.87
C ARG A 127 -0.64 -23.28 2.91
N GLU A 128 -0.59 -24.50 2.39
CA GLU A 128 0.44 -24.96 1.46
C GLU A 128 0.33 -24.23 0.12
N LEU A 129 -0.89 -23.98 -0.36
CA LEU A 129 -1.13 -23.17 -1.56
C LEU A 129 -0.64 -21.73 -1.39
N LEU A 130 -0.93 -21.10 -0.24
CA LEU A 130 -0.43 -19.76 0.07
C LEU A 130 1.10 -19.76 0.12
N LEU A 131 1.74 -20.74 0.77
CA LEU A 131 3.19 -20.87 0.78
C LEU A 131 3.78 -21.09 -0.61
N MET A 132 3.16 -21.92 -1.46
CA MET A 132 3.58 -22.13 -2.84
C MET A 132 3.51 -20.84 -3.66
N LEU A 133 2.44 -20.06 -3.48
CA LEU A 133 2.28 -18.76 -4.13
C LEU A 133 3.40 -17.81 -3.68
N LEU A 134 3.61 -17.66 -2.38
CA LEU A 134 4.64 -16.77 -1.81
C LEU A 134 6.07 -17.12 -2.25
N HIS A 135 6.37 -18.39 -2.47
CA HIS A 135 7.69 -18.85 -2.96
C HIS A 135 7.75 -19.01 -4.49
N SER A 136 6.70 -18.63 -5.22
CA SER A 136 6.67 -18.74 -6.67
C SER A 136 7.65 -17.75 -7.34
N ARG A 137 8.12 -18.10 -8.55
CA ARG A 137 8.90 -17.17 -9.37
C ARG A 137 8.14 -15.88 -9.69
N TYR A 138 6.82 -15.99 -9.83
CA TYR A 138 5.95 -14.84 -10.07
C TYR A 138 6.01 -13.84 -8.90
N MET A 139 5.80 -14.29 -7.66
CA MET A 139 5.95 -13.43 -6.47
C MET A 139 7.35 -12.84 -6.37
N ARG A 140 8.38 -13.62 -6.70
CA ARG A 140 9.77 -13.15 -6.67
C ARG A 140 10.02 -11.97 -7.62
N VAL A 141 9.34 -11.92 -8.76
CA VAL A 141 9.43 -10.82 -9.74
C VAL A 141 8.58 -9.64 -9.27
N ILE A 142 7.31 -9.86 -8.93
CA ILE A 142 6.40 -8.74 -8.65
C ILE A 142 6.71 -8.01 -7.35
N THR A 143 7.39 -8.65 -6.39
CA THR A 143 7.84 -8.00 -5.16
C THR A 143 9.28 -7.49 -5.25
N HIS A 144 9.91 -7.53 -6.44
CA HIS A 144 11.26 -7.03 -6.63
C HIS A 144 11.23 -5.50 -6.83
N PRO A 145 12.14 -4.72 -6.23
CA PRO A 145 12.17 -3.25 -6.35
C PRO A 145 12.20 -2.74 -7.80
N ALA A 146 12.98 -3.42 -8.65
CA ALA A 146 13.06 -3.13 -10.08
C ALA A 146 11.73 -3.34 -10.84
N PHE A 147 10.75 -4.01 -10.25
CA PHE A 147 9.40 -4.14 -10.80
C PHE A 147 8.40 -3.25 -10.06
N THR A 148 8.43 -3.22 -8.73
CA THR A 148 7.47 -2.45 -7.92
C THR A 148 7.57 -0.96 -8.19
N ILE A 149 8.78 -0.40 -8.29
CA ILE A 149 8.99 1.03 -8.54
C ILE A 149 8.47 1.43 -9.93
N PRO A 150 8.88 0.79 -11.05
CA PRO A 150 8.29 1.10 -12.35
C PRO A 150 6.80 0.83 -12.43
N MET A 151 6.29 -0.25 -11.83
CA MET A 151 4.85 -0.54 -11.83
C MET A 151 4.06 0.56 -11.12
N PHE A 152 4.55 1.05 -9.99
CA PHE A 152 3.93 2.12 -9.21
C PHE A 152 3.90 3.43 -10.02
N ILE A 153 5.04 3.85 -10.57
CA ILE A 153 5.15 5.07 -11.38
C ILE A 153 4.36 4.95 -12.68
N ALA A 154 4.55 3.86 -13.43
CA ALA A 154 3.88 3.65 -14.72
C ALA A 154 2.37 3.55 -14.56
N SER A 155 1.86 2.95 -13.47
CA SER A 155 0.41 2.93 -13.22
C SER A 155 -0.17 4.34 -13.11
N LEU A 156 0.52 5.23 -12.38
CA LEU A 156 0.09 6.62 -12.22
C LEU A 156 0.13 7.35 -13.57
N TYR A 157 1.28 7.38 -14.22
CA TYR A 157 1.45 8.15 -15.46
C TYR A 157 0.63 7.57 -16.61
N ALA A 158 0.55 6.24 -16.76
CA ALA A 158 -0.25 5.63 -17.82
C ALA A 158 -1.74 5.92 -17.64
N LEU A 159 -2.27 5.96 -16.42
CA LEU A 159 -3.67 6.30 -16.22
C LEU A 159 -3.96 7.73 -16.70
N TYR A 160 -3.22 8.71 -16.20
CA TYR A 160 -3.54 10.13 -16.39
C TYR A 160 -3.01 10.76 -17.69
N PHE A 161 -1.95 10.20 -18.30
CA PHE A 161 -1.38 10.72 -19.55
C PHE A 161 -1.80 9.91 -20.78
N THR A 162 -2.71 8.96 -20.62
CA THR A 162 -3.31 8.22 -21.74
C THR A 162 -4.83 8.23 -21.63
N PRO A 163 -5.57 7.81 -22.68
CA PRO A 163 -7.03 7.72 -22.61
C PRO A 163 -7.57 6.67 -21.61
N LEU A 164 -6.69 5.96 -20.89
CA LEU A 164 -7.08 4.88 -19.98
C LEU A 164 -7.93 5.39 -18.81
N PHE A 165 -7.63 6.57 -18.27
CA PHE A 165 -8.44 7.18 -17.21
C PHE A 165 -9.88 7.40 -17.68
N ASP A 166 -10.06 8.10 -18.79
CA ASP A 166 -11.39 8.40 -19.33
C ASP A 166 -12.16 7.11 -19.70
N PHE A 167 -11.46 6.11 -20.23
CA PHE A 167 -12.04 4.81 -20.50
C PHE A 167 -12.57 4.11 -19.24
N LEU A 168 -11.77 4.09 -18.17
CA LEU A 168 -12.16 3.46 -16.90
C LEU A 168 -13.28 4.23 -16.20
N MET A 169 -13.25 5.56 -16.26
CA MET A 169 -14.28 6.41 -15.67
C MET A 169 -15.61 6.40 -16.43
N GLY A 170 -15.62 5.96 -17.70
CA GLY A 170 -16.82 5.85 -18.51
C GLY A 170 -17.86 4.84 -17.99
N SER A 171 -17.53 4.01 -16.99
CA SER A 171 -18.47 3.07 -16.37
C SER A 171 -18.15 2.81 -14.90
N THR A 172 -19.16 2.45 -14.11
CA THR A 172 -18.97 2.04 -12.70
C THR A 172 -18.00 0.86 -12.58
N THR A 173 -18.10 -0.13 -13.48
CA THR A 173 -17.21 -1.29 -13.48
C THR A 173 -15.76 -0.89 -13.76
N GLY A 174 -15.53 0.04 -14.68
CA GLY A 174 -14.20 0.58 -14.96
C GLY A 174 -13.63 1.34 -13.76
N HIS A 175 -14.45 2.15 -13.07
CA HIS A 175 -14.05 2.82 -11.84
C HIS A 175 -13.67 1.81 -10.74
N ILE A 176 -14.48 0.77 -10.52
CA ILE A 176 -14.16 -0.30 -9.57
C ILE A 176 -12.83 -0.96 -9.94
N ALA A 177 -12.62 -1.29 -11.21
CA ALA A 177 -11.38 -1.90 -11.69
C ALA A 177 -10.17 -0.98 -11.43
N MET A 178 -10.31 0.34 -11.64
CA MET A 178 -9.29 1.32 -11.34
C MET A 178 -8.97 1.37 -9.84
N MET A 179 -9.99 1.39 -8.97
CA MET A 179 -9.81 1.43 -7.52
C MET A 179 -9.19 0.15 -6.97
N VAL A 180 -9.56 -1.01 -7.54
CA VAL A 180 -8.90 -2.30 -7.24
C VAL A 180 -7.43 -2.28 -7.67
N HIS A 181 -7.14 -1.76 -8.86
CA HIS A 181 -5.77 -1.62 -9.36
C HIS A 181 -4.93 -0.74 -8.43
N PHE A 182 -5.45 0.41 -8.01
CA PHE A 182 -4.77 1.29 -7.05
C PHE A 182 -4.47 0.60 -5.72
N LEU A 183 -5.44 -0.12 -5.15
CA LEU A 183 -5.24 -0.88 -3.93
C LEU A 183 -4.18 -1.97 -4.12
N ALA A 184 -4.23 -2.71 -5.24
CA ALA A 184 -3.32 -3.79 -5.54
C ALA A 184 -1.88 -3.29 -5.74
N VAL A 185 -1.69 -2.23 -6.53
CA VAL A 185 -0.40 -1.59 -6.76
C VAL A 185 0.18 -1.07 -5.45
N GLY A 186 -0.62 -0.41 -4.62
CA GLY A 186 -0.21 0.04 -3.30
C GLY A 186 0.23 -1.11 -2.38
N LEU A 187 -0.56 -2.19 -2.31
CA LEU A 187 -0.21 -3.38 -1.53
C LEU A 187 1.11 -4.00 -2.02
N VAL A 188 1.28 -4.16 -3.32
CA VAL A 188 2.49 -4.76 -3.91
C VAL A 188 3.72 -3.86 -3.72
N PHE A 189 3.57 -2.54 -3.82
CA PHE A 189 4.65 -1.58 -3.60
C PHE A 189 5.09 -1.52 -2.13
N PHE A 190 4.14 -1.38 -1.19
CA PHE A 190 4.46 -1.23 0.23
C PHE A 190 4.80 -2.55 0.93
N TRP A 191 4.42 -3.70 0.39
CA TRP A 191 4.69 -5.00 1.03
C TRP A 191 6.18 -5.27 1.29
N PRO A 192 7.09 -5.24 0.30
CA PRO A 192 8.53 -5.47 0.55
C PRO A 192 9.15 -4.38 1.43
N ILE A 193 8.68 -3.14 1.31
CA ILE A 193 9.13 -1.99 2.11
C ILE A 193 8.79 -2.23 3.59
N MET A 194 7.52 -2.45 3.91
CA MET A 194 7.07 -2.69 5.28
C MET A 194 7.68 -3.97 5.86
N GLY A 195 7.75 -5.04 5.06
CA GLY A 195 8.37 -6.33 5.40
C GLY A 195 7.90 -6.95 6.72
N VAL A 196 6.67 -6.64 7.14
CA VAL A 196 5.99 -7.22 8.30
C VAL A 196 5.58 -8.66 8.00
N ASP A 197 5.06 -8.90 6.80
CA ASP A 197 4.66 -10.20 6.30
C ASP A 197 5.81 -10.93 5.57
N PRO A 198 5.79 -12.26 5.52
CA PRO A 198 6.80 -13.03 4.81
C PRO A 198 6.71 -12.78 3.30
N GLY A 199 7.86 -12.52 2.68
CA GLY A 199 8.01 -12.36 1.24
C GLY A 199 9.32 -13.00 0.76
N PRO A 200 9.44 -13.28 -0.56
CA PRO A 200 10.58 -14.00 -1.14
C PRO A 200 11.89 -13.21 -1.08
N HIS A 201 11.82 -11.88 -1.01
CA HIS A 201 12.95 -11.00 -0.77
C HIS A 201 12.71 -10.18 0.49
N ARG A 202 13.74 -10.08 1.34
CA ARG A 202 13.76 -9.21 2.51
C ARG A 202 14.93 -8.23 2.36
N PRO A 203 14.76 -7.14 1.58
CA PRO A 203 15.78 -6.11 1.49
C PRO A 203 16.13 -5.57 2.88
N GLY A 204 17.39 -5.16 3.07
CA GLY A 204 17.83 -4.50 4.30
C GLY A 204 17.10 -3.17 4.52
N TYR A 205 17.10 -2.65 5.74
CA TYR A 205 16.36 -1.43 6.09
C TYR A 205 16.71 -0.21 5.23
N VAL A 206 18.00 -0.03 4.93
CA VAL A 206 18.47 1.07 4.06
C VAL A 206 17.87 0.95 2.66
N MET A 207 17.87 -0.25 2.06
CA MET A 207 17.30 -0.45 0.73
C MET A 207 15.80 -0.16 0.73
N ARG A 208 15.06 -0.57 1.77
CA ARG A 208 13.62 -0.26 1.91
C ARG A 208 13.35 1.24 2.01
N MET A 209 14.22 1.98 2.71
CA MET A 209 14.13 3.44 2.76
C MET A 209 14.40 4.05 1.38
N LEU A 210 15.42 3.57 0.66
CA LEU A 210 15.70 4.02 -0.70
C LEU A 210 14.54 3.71 -1.66
N GLU A 211 13.94 2.53 -1.57
CA GLU A 211 12.75 2.15 -2.36
C GLU A 211 11.57 3.11 -2.11
N LEU A 212 11.33 3.45 -0.84
CA LEU A 212 10.29 4.41 -0.47
C LEU A 212 10.57 5.79 -1.08
N PHE A 213 11.81 6.29 -0.95
CA PHE A 213 12.19 7.59 -1.51
C PHE A 213 12.24 7.62 -3.03
N ALA A 214 12.54 6.49 -3.69
CA ALA A 214 12.63 6.43 -5.15
C ALA A 214 11.30 6.78 -5.84
N GLY A 215 10.16 6.46 -5.22
CA GLY A 215 8.84 6.78 -5.77
C GLY A 215 8.37 8.22 -5.52
N MET A 216 8.85 8.88 -4.45
CA MET A 216 8.31 10.18 -4.00
C MET A 216 8.47 11.30 -5.03
N PRO A 217 9.63 11.52 -5.68
CA PRO A 217 9.78 12.60 -6.64
C PRO A 217 8.79 12.50 -7.79
N PHE A 218 8.51 11.29 -8.27
CA PHE A 218 7.58 11.08 -9.39
C PHE A 218 6.14 11.41 -9.01
N HIS A 219 5.72 11.13 -7.77
CA HIS A 219 4.42 11.58 -7.26
C HIS A 219 4.35 13.10 -7.13
N ALA A 220 5.40 13.72 -6.60
CA ALA A 220 5.46 15.17 -6.46
C ALA A 220 5.41 15.86 -7.83
N PHE A 221 6.17 15.37 -8.81
CA PHE A 221 6.14 15.87 -10.19
C PHE A 221 4.79 15.67 -10.85
N PHE A 222 4.11 14.54 -10.61
CA PHE A 222 2.75 14.32 -11.07
C PHE A 222 1.78 15.39 -10.54
N GLY A 223 1.81 15.67 -9.24
CA GLY A 223 0.98 16.73 -8.63
C GLY A 223 1.28 18.11 -9.22
N ILE A 224 2.57 18.44 -9.42
CA ILE A 224 3.00 19.68 -10.06
C ILE A 224 2.51 19.76 -11.51
N ALA A 225 2.61 18.68 -12.28
CA ALA A 225 2.15 18.64 -13.66
C ALA A 225 0.64 18.93 -13.76
N LEU A 226 -0.17 18.37 -12.86
CA LEU A 226 -1.60 18.68 -12.77
C LEU A 226 -1.86 20.16 -12.43
N MET A 227 -1.11 20.73 -11.48
CA MET A 227 -1.26 22.13 -11.08
C MET A 227 -0.84 23.11 -12.17
N MET A 228 0.15 22.75 -12.99
CA MET A 228 0.70 23.60 -14.06
C MET A 228 -0.04 23.46 -15.38
N ALA A 229 -0.88 22.45 -15.55
CA ALA A 229 -1.65 22.26 -16.77
C ALA A 229 -2.65 23.40 -16.99
N SER A 230 -2.65 23.97 -18.21
CA SER A 230 -3.55 25.06 -18.60
C SER A 230 -4.93 24.59 -19.06
N GLU A 231 -5.09 23.28 -19.27
CA GLU A 231 -6.33 22.62 -19.68
C GLU A 231 -6.56 21.37 -18.81
N PRO A 232 -7.81 20.94 -18.62
CA PRO A 232 -8.10 19.67 -17.96
C PRO A 232 -7.35 18.51 -18.62
N MET A 233 -6.55 17.78 -17.87
CA MET A 233 -5.72 16.69 -18.38
C MET A 233 -6.52 15.44 -18.74
N VAL A 234 -7.70 15.28 -18.15
CA VAL A 234 -8.60 14.15 -18.37
C VAL A 234 -9.97 14.66 -18.80
N GLY A 235 -10.52 14.07 -19.87
CA GLY A 235 -11.76 14.53 -20.49
C GLY A 235 -12.98 14.35 -19.57
N THR A 236 -12.95 13.34 -18.69
CA THR A 236 -14.01 13.03 -17.72
C THR A 236 -14.38 14.23 -16.86
N TYR A 237 -13.39 15.03 -16.44
CA TYR A 237 -13.61 16.19 -15.57
C TYR A 237 -13.55 17.53 -16.30
N ALA A 238 -13.46 17.53 -17.64
CA ALA A 238 -13.39 18.77 -18.40
C ALA A 238 -14.67 19.61 -18.28
N HIS A 239 -15.82 18.96 -18.04
CA HIS A 239 -17.13 19.59 -17.93
C HIS A 239 -17.89 19.06 -16.71
N PRO A 240 -17.51 19.48 -15.48
CA PRO A 240 -18.19 19.03 -14.27
C PRO A 240 -19.68 19.46 -14.28
N PRO A 241 -20.57 18.71 -13.61
CA PRO A 241 -21.98 19.09 -13.49
C PRO A 241 -22.15 20.51 -12.94
N ALA A 242 -23.00 21.31 -13.59
CA ALA A 242 -23.23 22.71 -13.22
C ALA A 242 -23.76 22.87 -11.77
N SER A 243 -24.47 21.86 -11.27
CA SER A 243 -24.98 21.76 -9.90
C SER A 243 -23.89 21.79 -8.82
N LEU A 244 -22.65 21.40 -9.15
CA LEU A 244 -21.52 21.46 -8.23
C LEU A 244 -20.99 22.88 -8.06
N GLY A 245 -21.18 23.74 -9.05
CA GLY A 245 -20.67 25.12 -9.05
C GLY A 245 -19.14 25.21 -9.02
N ILE A 246 -18.44 24.25 -9.62
CA ILE A 246 -16.97 24.19 -9.66
C ILE A 246 -16.42 24.50 -11.06
N ASP A 247 -15.23 25.09 -11.09
CA ASP A 247 -14.42 25.22 -12.30
C ASP A 247 -13.48 24.02 -12.44
N ALA A 248 -13.38 23.45 -13.64
CA ALA A 248 -12.61 22.24 -13.91
C ALA A 248 -11.10 22.41 -13.64
N LEU A 249 -10.54 23.55 -14.02
CA LEU A 249 -9.11 23.83 -13.82
C LEU A 249 -8.79 24.10 -12.35
N ALA A 250 -9.66 24.83 -11.65
CA ALA A 250 -9.52 25.04 -10.21
C ALA A 250 -9.59 23.71 -9.44
N ASP A 251 -10.51 22.82 -9.80
CA ASP A 251 -10.65 21.49 -9.19
C ASP A 251 -9.44 20.59 -9.49
N GLN A 252 -8.93 20.62 -10.72
CA GLN A 252 -7.68 19.94 -11.09
C GLN A 252 -6.46 20.49 -10.34
N ASN A 253 -6.36 21.80 -10.16
CA ASN A 253 -5.28 22.42 -9.41
C ASN A 253 -5.32 21.95 -7.93
N ALA A 254 -6.51 21.92 -7.33
CA ALA A 254 -6.70 21.35 -6.00
C ALA A 254 -6.32 19.85 -5.94
N ALA A 255 -6.71 19.06 -6.95
CA ALA A 255 -6.30 17.66 -7.07
C ALA A 255 -4.77 17.51 -7.13
N GLY A 256 -4.08 18.32 -7.93
CA GLY A 256 -2.62 18.32 -8.01
C GLY A 256 -1.96 18.69 -6.67
N GLY A 257 -2.52 19.67 -5.96
CA GLY A 257 -2.08 20.03 -4.60
C GLY A 257 -2.28 18.90 -3.58
N ILE A 258 -3.41 18.18 -3.66
CA ILE A 258 -3.67 16.99 -2.83
C ILE A 258 -2.65 15.90 -3.15
N ALA A 259 -2.42 15.58 -4.41
CA ALA A 259 -1.46 14.55 -4.83
C ALA A 259 -0.04 14.85 -4.32
N TRP A 260 0.35 16.13 -4.37
CA TRP A 260 1.64 16.59 -3.86
C TRP A 260 1.72 16.47 -2.33
N ALA A 261 0.83 17.14 -1.59
CA ALA A 261 0.89 17.24 -0.13
C ALA A 261 0.59 15.92 0.59
N PHE A 262 -0.35 15.12 0.08
CA PHE A 262 -0.75 13.88 0.74
C PHE A 262 0.37 12.85 0.74
N SER A 263 1.24 12.84 -0.26
CA SER A 263 2.31 11.85 -0.40
C SER A 263 3.33 11.87 0.76
N GLU A 264 3.50 13.02 1.42
CA GLU A 264 4.48 13.21 2.50
C GLU A 264 4.07 12.49 3.79
N ILE A 265 2.79 12.53 4.16
CA ILE A 265 2.31 12.02 5.44
C ILE A 265 2.50 10.49 5.55
N PRO A 266 1.99 9.65 4.63
CA PRO A 266 2.21 8.20 4.69
C PRO A 266 3.69 7.83 4.58
N SER A 267 4.44 8.57 3.77
CA SER A 267 5.88 8.38 3.61
C SER A 267 6.66 8.57 4.91
N VAL A 268 6.38 9.65 5.64
CA VAL A 268 6.99 9.90 6.96
C VAL A 268 6.60 8.81 7.95
N VAL A 269 5.33 8.39 7.97
CA VAL A 269 4.86 7.29 8.84
C VAL A 269 5.61 5.99 8.55
N VAL A 270 5.78 5.62 7.27
CA VAL A 270 6.56 4.43 6.88
C VAL A 270 8.02 4.59 7.27
N LEU A 271 8.63 5.75 7.03
CA LEU A 271 10.02 6.01 7.38
C LEU A 271 10.27 5.87 8.89
N VAL A 272 9.40 6.46 9.72
CA VAL A 272 9.47 6.31 11.18
C VAL A 272 9.33 4.84 11.59
N ALA A 273 8.39 4.12 10.98
CA ALA A 273 8.22 2.69 11.23
C ALA A 273 9.47 1.88 10.83
N LEU A 274 10.12 2.20 9.72
CA LEU A 274 11.35 1.55 9.27
C LEU A 274 12.54 1.86 10.18
N LEU A 275 12.70 3.13 10.59
CA LEU A 275 13.74 3.54 11.53
C LEU A 275 13.59 2.85 12.88
N TYR A 276 12.36 2.79 13.40
CA TYR A 276 12.06 2.06 14.62
C TYR A 276 12.38 0.56 14.51
N GLN A 277 11.98 -0.07 13.40
CA GLN A 277 12.30 -1.48 13.15
C GLN A 277 13.80 -1.73 13.02
N TRP A 278 14.52 -0.85 12.31
CA TRP A 278 15.96 -0.93 12.14
C TRP A 278 16.70 -0.80 13.48
N TYR A 279 16.39 0.25 14.25
CA TYR A 279 16.96 0.48 15.57
C TYR A 279 16.81 -0.73 16.50
N HIS A 280 15.60 -1.29 16.60
CA HIS A 280 15.38 -2.49 17.41
C HIS A 280 16.02 -3.76 16.84
N SER A 281 16.24 -3.83 15.53
CA SER A 281 16.97 -4.95 14.93
C SER A 281 18.46 -4.89 15.25
N GLU A 282 19.07 -3.71 15.17
CA GLU A 282 20.47 -3.45 15.52
C GLU A 282 20.73 -3.74 16.99
N GLN A 283 19.88 -3.24 17.90
CA GLN A 283 20.01 -3.55 19.33
C GLN A 283 19.98 -5.05 19.62
N ARG A 284 19.15 -5.82 18.89
CA ARG A 284 19.08 -7.27 19.04
C ARG A 284 20.30 -7.96 18.44
N ALA A 285 20.85 -7.44 17.36
CA ALA A 285 22.09 -7.94 16.76
C ALA A 285 23.28 -7.70 17.69
N ALA A 286 23.44 -6.47 18.19
CA ALA A 286 24.48 -6.09 19.16
C ALA A 286 24.43 -6.98 20.41
N LYS A 287 23.26 -7.11 21.05
CA LYS A 287 23.10 -7.98 22.23
C LYS A 287 23.40 -9.47 21.97
N ARG A 288 23.23 -9.95 20.73
CA ARG A 288 23.61 -11.32 20.35
C ARG A 288 25.10 -11.44 20.13
N SER A 289 25.71 -10.43 19.53
CA SER A 289 27.17 -10.33 19.35
C SER A 289 27.87 -10.30 20.70
N ASP A 290 27.44 -9.43 21.62
CA ASP A 290 28.02 -9.32 22.97
C ASP A 290 27.93 -10.66 23.72
N ARG A 291 26.78 -11.35 23.66
CA ARG A 291 26.63 -12.68 24.28
C ARG A 291 27.50 -13.76 23.65
N ALA A 292 27.76 -13.67 22.35
CA ALA A 292 28.65 -14.62 21.67
C ALA A 292 30.11 -14.34 22.05
N ALA A 293 30.48 -13.06 22.14
CA ALA A 293 31.78 -12.58 22.59
C ALA A 293 32.07 -13.01 24.05
N ASP A 294 31.11 -12.82 24.96
CA ASP A 294 31.18 -13.27 26.36
C ASP A 294 31.35 -14.80 26.47
N ARG A 295 30.73 -15.57 25.56
CA ARG A 295 30.79 -17.04 25.59
C ARG A 295 32.10 -17.58 25.02
N ASP A 296 32.57 -16.99 23.93
CA ASP A 296 33.70 -17.52 23.17
C ASP A 296 35.02 -16.82 23.53
N GLY A 297 35.00 -15.82 24.42
CA GLY A 297 36.15 -15.13 25.00
C GLY A 297 36.82 -14.18 24.01
N ASP A 298 36.05 -13.41 23.25
CA ASP A 298 36.56 -12.46 22.25
C ASP A 298 37.47 -13.06 21.15
N LYS A 299 37.40 -14.38 20.91
CA LYS A 299 38.20 -15.07 19.86
C LYS A 299 38.15 -14.41 18.49
N GLU A 300 37.00 -13.84 18.12
CA GLU A 300 36.84 -13.16 16.83
C GLU A 300 37.63 -11.84 16.77
N LEU A 301 37.67 -11.08 17.87
CA LEU A 301 38.50 -9.89 18.03
C LEU A 301 40.00 -10.26 18.04
N GLU A 302 40.38 -11.33 18.74
CA GLU A 302 41.77 -11.82 18.74
C GLU A 302 42.23 -12.22 17.33
N ALA A 303 41.40 -12.97 16.59
CA ALA A 303 41.69 -13.37 15.22
C ALA A 303 41.78 -12.16 14.28
N TYR A 304 40.93 -11.16 14.46
CA TYR A 304 40.95 -9.92 13.68
C TYR A 304 42.22 -9.10 13.97
N ASN A 305 42.61 -8.96 15.23
CA ASN A 305 43.85 -8.29 15.63
C ASN A 305 45.08 -8.99 15.07
N ALA A 306 45.11 -10.33 15.09
CA ALA A 306 46.17 -11.12 14.47
C ALA A 306 46.26 -10.91 12.94
N TYR A 307 45.11 -10.80 12.27
CA TYR A 307 45.06 -10.47 10.85
C TYR A 307 45.62 -9.06 10.55
N LEU A 308 45.21 -8.04 11.31
CA LEU A 308 45.73 -6.67 11.14
C LEU A 308 47.24 -6.60 11.37
N ALA A 309 47.75 -7.28 12.39
CA ALA A 309 49.19 -7.39 12.65
C ALA A 309 49.94 -8.02 11.45
N SER A 310 49.34 -9.02 10.80
CA SER A 310 49.92 -9.66 9.60
C SER A 310 49.98 -8.73 8.39
N LEU A 311 49.02 -7.80 8.23
CA LEU A 311 49.04 -6.78 7.17
C LEU A 311 50.12 -5.74 7.42
N GLN A 312 50.29 -5.30 8.67
CA GLN A 312 51.35 -4.37 9.06
C GLN A 312 52.74 -4.96 8.80
N ALA A 313 52.96 -6.23 9.19
CA ALA A 313 54.22 -6.93 8.96
C ALA A 313 54.56 -7.14 7.47
N ARG A 314 53.54 -7.19 6.59
CA ARG A 314 53.72 -7.30 5.14
C ARG A 314 53.98 -5.95 4.47
N GLY A 315 53.45 -4.85 5.01
CA GLY A 315 53.68 -3.49 4.49
C GLY A 315 55.03 -2.88 4.91
N SER A 316 55.70 -3.47 5.90
CA SER A 316 57.01 -3.03 6.42
C SER A 316 58.22 -3.79 5.84
N ARG A 317 58.02 -4.57 4.77
CA ARG A 317 59.08 -5.21 3.97
C ARG A 317 59.15 -4.54 2.60
#